data_AF-A0A8H6JXL7-F1
#
_entry.id   AF-A0A8H6JXL7-F1
#
_cell.length_a   1.000
_cell.length_b   1.000
_cell.length_c   1.000
_cell.angle_alpha   90.00
_cell.angle_beta   90.00
_cell.angle_gamma   90.00
#
_symmetry.space_group_name_H-M   'P 1'
#
loop_
_entity.id
_entity.type
_entity.pdbx_description
1 polymer ?
#
loop_
_entity_poly.entity_id
_entity_poly.type
_entity_poly.pdbx_seq_one_letter_code
_entity_poly.pdbx_strand_id
1 'polypeptide(L)'
;MFRLKAATPRHARLFLAGSLPLVSATPALKLADAVPTGKRTVMMFRPAKVSKFERAKRERDAEERKRKHQEELERLLKEANQANVEKRSLSEFEATFKRIGRRHGNPKEMHRIYSDYVERLIRRNNNPNWQEYFMLENKVTPAALHEIATLFESIPNRTRSEFSLMLDMLNSAAALGYGPSALSCAKTLLLIHNKHGLRYNYWDPGWKSTRTEVEKLIKENRDPHACVIQGLIYYRTGDDELNTLRALAAFKRAELLSRDAAKFEWHETLYTRQADLYQRLGDEDAAVKAMEKLVDWDYALGHYRLAMMRPDHPERYIWLVKAAMSGWPKAVEPLMLHCLSESQRVAAANPQLAAEWRRNAEEWGRLDQHMKERERKWVEERERREEMIRKRNEEQAESKK
;
A
#
# COMPACT_ATOMS: atom_id res chain seq x y z
N MET A 1 -25.01 25.46 -8.99
CA MET A 1 -23.66 25.43 -9.61
C MET A 1 -22.63 25.43 -8.48
N PHE A 2 -22.33 24.26 -7.93
CA PHE A 2 -21.31 24.16 -6.88
C PHE A 2 -19.94 24.43 -7.51
N ARG A 3 -19.36 25.60 -7.26
CA ARG A 3 -17.92 25.79 -7.43
C ARG A 3 -17.26 24.87 -6.41
N LEU A 4 -16.96 23.65 -6.81
CA LEU A 4 -16.02 22.77 -6.13
C LEU A 4 -14.66 23.50 -6.17
N LYS A 5 -14.43 24.41 -5.21
CA LYS A 5 -13.07 24.66 -4.76
C LYS A 5 -12.60 23.27 -4.35
N ALA A 6 -11.65 22.72 -5.10
CA ALA A 6 -11.02 21.46 -4.74
C ALA A 6 -10.57 21.61 -3.28
N ALA A 7 -11.34 21.04 -2.35
CA ALA A 7 -10.85 20.82 -1.01
C ALA A 7 -9.61 19.97 -1.24
N THR A 8 -8.44 20.51 -0.93
CA THR A 8 -7.22 19.71 -0.96
C THR A 8 -7.53 18.46 -0.14
N PRO A 9 -7.51 17.26 -0.74
CA PRO A 9 -7.74 16.06 0.03
C PRO A 9 -6.74 16.09 1.17
N ARG A 10 -7.23 16.10 2.43
CA ARG A 10 -6.37 15.88 3.61
C ARG A 10 -5.56 14.57 3.47
N HIS A 11 -6.00 13.69 2.56
CA HIS A 11 -5.37 12.46 2.12
C HIS A 11 -4.10 12.61 1.26
N ALA A 12 -3.58 13.82 1.01
CA ALA A 12 -2.31 14.00 0.29
C ALA A 12 -1.19 14.67 1.09
N ARG A 13 -1.42 15.10 2.35
CA ARG A 13 -0.40 15.79 3.15
C ARG A 13 -0.58 15.57 4.65
N LEU A 14 0.29 14.75 5.24
CA LEU A 14 0.80 14.98 6.58
C LEU A 14 2.32 15.09 6.47
N PHE A 15 2.82 16.30 6.72
CA PHE A 15 4.22 16.66 6.63
C PHE A 15 4.95 16.32 7.93
N LEU A 16 6.08 15.64 7.76
CA LEU A 16 7.14 15.37 8.74
C LEU A 16 7.65 16.65 9.43
N ALA A 17 7.81 16.59 10.74
CA ALA A 17 8.91 17.20 11.50
C ALA A 17 8.80 16.84 12.99
N GLY A 18 9.95 16.57 13.62
CA GLY A 18 10.12 16.46 15.06
C GLY A 18 11.15 15.40 15.43
N SER A 19 12.42 15.80 15.53
CA SER A 19 13.48 15.08 16.23
C SER A 19 12.98 14.67 17.62
N LEU A 20 13.01 13.36 17.90
CA LEU A 20 12.58 12.80 19.19
C LEU A 20 13.59 13.15 20.30
N PRO A 21 13.15 13.61 21.48
CA PRO A 21 13.94 13.44 22.70
C PRO A 21 13.88 11.96 23.14
N LEU A 22 15.00 11.44 23.66
CA LEU A 22 14.99 10.20 24.45
C LEU A 22 14.04 10.41 25.64
N VAL A 23 12.92 9.66 25.68
CA VAL A 23 12.04 9.61 26.84
C VAL A 23 12.14 8.24 27.51
N SER A 24 12.20 8.32 28.83
CA SER A 24 12.48 7.31 29.84
C SER A 24 11.54 6.10 29.83
N ALA A 25 12.06 5.02 30.40
CA ALA A 25 11.40 3.73 30.62
C ALA A 25 9.97 3.85 31.16
N THR A 26 9.02 3.38 30.36
CA THR A 26 7.65 3.03 30.80
C THR A 26 7.63 1.62 31.40
N PRO A 27 6.78 1.37 32.42
CA PRO A 27 6.73 0.09 33.11
C PRO A 27 6.12 -1.00 32.22
N ALA A 28 6.61 -2.22 32.37
CA ALA A 28 6.12 -3.39 31.66
C ALA A 28 4.63 -3.64 31.96
N LEU A 29 3.79 -3.49 30.94
CA LEU A 29 2.39 -3.89 30.97
C LEU A 29 2.30 -5.43 31.08
N LYS A 30 1.72 -5.93 32.17
CA LYS A 30 1.41 -7.34 32.35
C LYS A 30 0.36 -7.77 31.30
N LEU A 31 0.69 -8.78 30.52
CA LEU A 31 -0.22 -9.43 29.58
C LEU A 31 -1.45 -9.96 30.35
N ALA A 32 -2.66 -9.61 29.89
CA ALA A 32 -3.89 -10.15 30.46
C ALA A 32 -4.00 -11.67 30.21
N ASP A 33 -4.53 -12.37 31.21
CA ASP A 33 -4.67 -13.83 31.24
C ASP A 33 -5.51 -14.35 30.06
N ALA A 34 -5.06 -15.49 29.52
CA ALA A 34 -5.66 -16.15 28.38
C ALA A 34 -7.11 -16.59 28.68
N VAL A 35 -8.05 -16.15 27.84
CA VAL A 35 -9.45 -16.59 27.88
C VAL A 35 -9.51 -18.11 27.58
N PRO A 36 -10.19 -18.92 28.43
CA PRO A 36 -10.32 -20.35 28.21
C PRO A 36 -11.19 -20.62 26.98
N THR A 37 -10.58 -21.13 25.92
CA THR A 37 -11.28 -21.58 24.72
C THR A 37 -11.93 -22.94 24.98
N GLY A 38 -13.27 -22.98 24.93
CA GLY A 38 -14.04 -24.21 25.01
C GLY A 38 -13.66 -25.19 23.91
N LYS A 39 -13.47 -26.46 24.28
CA LYS A 39 -13.13 -27.56 23.37
C LYS A 39 -14.27 -27.77 22.36
N ARG A 40 -14.16 -27.22 21.16
CA ARG A 40 -14.97 -27.65 20.01
C ARG A 40 -14.39 -28.95 19.46
N THR A 41 -15.17 -30.02 19.52
CA THR A 41 -14.84 -31.32 18.91
C THR A 41 -14.91 -31.18 17.39
N VAL A 42 -13.76 -30.98 16.75
CA VAL A 42 -13.65 -30.96 15.29
C VAL A 42 -13.79 -32.41 14.78
N MET A 43 -14.86 -32.71 14.04
CA MET A 43 -14.97 -33.98 13.33
C MET A 43 -13.83 -34.06 12.30
N MET A 44 -12.89 -34.97 12.53
CA MET A 44 -11.80 -35.26 11.61
C MET A 44 -12.37 -35.95 10.36
N PHE A 45 -12.68 -35.17 9.33
CA PHE A 45 -12.93 -35.71 7.99
C PHE A 45 -11.67 -36.47 7.54
N ARG A 46 -11.78 -37.80 7.37
CA ARG A 46 -10.71 -38.60 6.79
C ARG A 46 -10.53 -38.15 5.33
N PRO A 47 -9.39 -37.58 4.94
CA PRO A 47 -9.17 -37.21 3.55
C PRO A 47 -9.24 -38.46 2.68
N ALA A 48 -9.96 -38.37 1.56
CA ALA A 48 -10.01 -39.44 0.57
C ALA A 48 -8.58 -39.84 0.16
N LYS A 49 -8.33 -41.14 0.00
CA LYS A 49 -7.02 -41.66 -0.41
C LYS A 49 -6.73 -41.18 -1.84
N VAL A 50 -6.01 -40.07 -1.96
CA VAL A 50 -5.46 -39.57 -3.22
C VAL A 50 -4.56 -40.66 -3.81
N SER A 51 -4.74 -41.01 -5.08
CA SER A 51 -3.97 -42.12 -5.67
C SER A 51 -2.47 -41.78 -5.70
N LYS A 52 -1.61 -42.80 -5.63
CA LYS A 52 -0.14 -42.62 -5.74
C LYS A 52 0.24 -41.87 -7.03
N PHE A 53 -0.52 -42.08 -8.11
CA PHE A 53 -0.34 -41.39 -9.39
C PHE A 53 -0.68 -39.90 -9.31
N GLU A 54 -1.81 -39.54 -8.69
CA GLU A 54 -2.20 -38.13 -8.51
C GLU A 54 -1.21 -37.38 -7.63
N ARG A 55 -0.66 -38.03 -6.59
CA ARG A 55 0.39 -37.43 -5.74
C ARG A 55 1.66 -37.13 -6.54
N ALA A 56 2.17 -38.11 -7.31
CA ALA A 56 3.35 -37.93 -8.14
C ALA A 56 3.15 -36.90 -9.27
N LYS A 57 1.92 -36.78 -9.80
CA LYS A 57 1.56 -35.72 -10.75
C LYS A 57 1.59 -34.35 -10.07
N ARG A 58 0.95 -34.19 -8.90
CA ARG A 58 0.95 -32.94 -8.14
C ARG A 58 2.36 -32.49 -7.75
N GLU A 59 3.23 -33.43 -7.39
CA GLU A 59 4.65 -33.15 -7.06
C GLU A 59 5.42 -32.65 -8.30
N ARG A 60 5.30 -33.33 -9.45
CA ARG A 60 5.90 -32.85 -10.72
C ARG A 60 5.37 -31.49 -11.15
N ASP A 61 4.05 -31.27 -11.09
CA ASP A 61 3.42 -29.99 -11.42
C ASP A 61 3.86 -28.88 -10.45
N ALA A 62 4.16 -29.21 -9.19
CA ALA A 62 4.68 -28.26 -8.22
C ALA A 62 6.16 -27.92 -8.48
N GLU A 63 6.98 -28.90 -8.83
CA GLU A 63 8.39 -28.70 -9.21
C GLU A 63 8.52 -27.89 -10.50
N GLU A 64 7.73 -28.20 -11.54
CA GLU A 64 7.74 -27.43 -12.78
C GLU A 64 7.33 -25.96 -12.54
N ARG A 65 6.32 -25.73 -11.69
CA ARG A 65 5.94 -24.38 -11.26
C ARG A 65 7.06 -23.67 -10.51
N LYS A 66 7.76 -24.35 -9.61
CA LYS A 66 8.93 -23.79 -8.91
C LYS A 66 10.06 -23.44 -9.89
N ARG A 67 10.36 -24.32 -10.85
CA ARG A 67 11.40 -24.08 -11.86
C ARG A 67 11.06 -22.88 -12.75
N LYS A 68 9.85 -22.84 -13.33
CA LYS A 68 9.39 -21.70 -14.14
C LYS A 68 9.40 -20.39 -13.34
N HIS A 69 8.97 -20.44 -12.08
CA HIS A 69 9.01 -19.30 -11.17
C HIS A 69 10.45 -18.80 -10.93
N GLN A 70 11.40 -19.72 -10.76
CA GLN A 70 12.81 -19.39 -10.56
C GLN A 70 13.46 -18.84 -11.83
N GLU A 71 13.21 -19.45 -12.99
CA GLU A 71 13.67 -18.95 -14.30
C GLU A 71 13.11 -17.54 -14.59
N GLU A 72 11.83 -17.31 -14.31
CA GLU A 72 11.21 -15.98 -14.43
C GLU A 72 11.84 -14.97 -13.45
N LEU A 73 12.11 -15.39 -12.22
CA LEU A 73 12.76 -14.53 -11.23
C LEU A 73 14.18 -14.14 -11.66
N GLU A 74 14.97 -15.10 -12.13
CA GLU A 74 16.32 -14.87 -12.66
C GLU A 74 16.30 -13.94 -13.88
N ARG A 75 15.33 -14.14 -14.80
CA ARG A 75 15.12 -13.22 -15.93
C ARG A 75 14.79 -11.81 -15.46
N LEU A 76 13.83 -11.66 -14.53
CA LEU A 76 13.44 -10.36 -13.98
C LEU A 76 14.58 -9.69 -13.20
N LEU A 77 15.43 -10.47 -12.51
CA LEU A 77 16.62 -9.96 -11.84
C LEU A 77 17.67 -9.49 -12.85
N LYS A 78 17.88 -10.24 -13.93
CA LYS A 78 18.77 -9.84 -15.02
C LYS A 78 18.28 -8.57 -15.71
N GLU A 79 16.99 -8.50 -16.04
CA GLU A 79 16.35 -7.30 -16.57
C GLU A 79 16.45 -6.12 -15.59
N ALA A 80 16.24 -6.34 -14.29
CA ALA A 80 16.39 -5.31 -13.27
C ALA A 80 17.82 -4.80 -13.13
N ASN A 81 18.80 -5.70 -13.25
CA ASN A 81 20.22 -5.38 -13.21
C ASN A 81 20.68 -4.66 -14.49
N GLN A 82 19.97 -4.87 -15.61
CA GLN A 82 20.25 -4.26 -16.91
C GLN A 82 19.36 -3.04 -17.20
N ALA A 83 18.30 -2.81 -16.43
CA ALA A 83 17.40 -1.70 -16.61
C ALA A 83 18.16 -0.41 -16.32
N ASN A 84 18.46 0.33 -17.38
CA ASN A 84 18.88 1.72 -17.27
C ASN A 84 17.80 2.49 -16.51
N VAL A 85 18.04 2.75 -15.23
CA VAL A 85 17.19 3.65 -14.45
C VAL A 85 17.45 5.05 -14.98
N GLU A 86 16.60 5.50 -15.91
CA GLU A 86 16.67 6.87 -16.43
C GLU A 86 16.47 7.84 -15.26
N LYS A 87 17.49 8.67 -15.03
CA LYS A 87 17.43 9.65 -13.95
C LYS A 87 16.44 10.74 -14.33
N ARG A 88 15.52 11.10 -13.44
CA ARG A 88 14.80 12.38 -13.56
C ARG A 88 15.80 13.53 -13.63
N SER A 89 15.50 14.48 -14.51
CA SER A 89 16.21 15.75 -14.52
C SER A 89 15.99 16.51 -13.21
N LEU A 90 16.91 17.41 -12.87
CA LEU A 90 16.79 18.24 -11.67
C LEU A 90 15.50 19.08 -11.70
N SER A 91 15.13 19.63 -12.86
CA SER A 91 13.92 20.46 -13.01
C SER A 91 12.64 19.66 -12.74
N GLU A 92 12.53 18.43 -13.25
CA GLU A 92 11.39 17.54 -12.97
C GLU A 92 11.33 17.15 -11.50
N PHE A 93 12.49 16.91 -10.88
CA PHE A 93 12.59 16.58 -9.46
C PHE A 93 12.16 17.77 -8.59
N GLU A 94 12.66 18.98 -8.85
CA GLU A 94 12.28 20.23 -8.16
C GLU A 94 10.78 20.54 -8.32
N ALA A 95 10.25 20.39 -9.54
CA ALA A 95 8.81 20.57 -9.81
C ALA A 95 7.98 19.58 -8.98
N THR A 96 8.43 18.34 -8.88
CA THR A 96 7.77 17.30 -8.09
C THR A 96 7.83 17.58 -6.60
N PHE A 97 9.01 17.97 -6.09
CA PHE A 97 9.22 18.37 -4.71
C PHE A 97 8.30 19.54 -4.31
N LYS A 98 8.21 20.57 -5.16
CA LYS A 98 7.31 21.72 -4.98
C LYS A 98 5.84 21.33 -4.99
N ARG A 99 5.43 20.47 -5.93
CA ARG A 99 4.04 19.99 -6.05
C ARG A 99 3.59 19.22 -4.81
N ILE A 100 4.44 18.31 -4.31
CA ILE A 100 4.18 17.56 -3.07
C ILE A 100 4.11 18.53 -1.88
N GLY A 101 4.82 19.66 -1.97
CA GLY A 101 4.79 20.74 -0.97
C GLY A 101 5.75 20.50 0.18
N ARG A 102 6.84 19.76 -0.08
CA ARG A 102 7.85 19.44 0.93
C ARG A 102 8.47 20.71 1.49
N ARG A 103 8.32 20.89 2.80
CA ARG A 103 8.86 22.06 3.54
C ARG A 103 10.28 21.84 4.02
N HIS A 104 10.71 20.58 4.12
CA HIS A 104 12.01 20.21 4.67
C HIS A 104 12.89 19.59 3.59
N GLY A 105 14.17 19.97 3.61
CA GLY A 105 15.20 19.50 2.68
C GLY A 105 15.48 20.47 1.52
N ASN A 106 16.70 20.40 1.00
CA ASN A 106 17.10 21.10 -0.22
C ASN A 106 16.88 20.18 -1.43
N PRO A 107 16.02 20.53 -2.40
CA PRO A 107 15.72 19.65 -3.53
C PRO A 107 16.95 19.37 -4.40
N LYS A 108 17.91 20.30 -4.51
CA LYS A 108 19.16 20.09 -5.26
C LYS A 108 20.04 19.06 -4.58
N GLU A 109 20.12 19.11 -3.25
CA GLU A 109 20.89 18.15 -2.47
C GLU A 109 20.25 16.75 -2.53
N MET A 110 18.93 16.67 -2.37
CA MET A 110 18.20 15.40 -2.50
C MET A 110 18.33 14.81 -3.92
N HIS A 111 18.28 15.64 -4.96
CA HIS A 111 18.51 15.20 -6.34
C HIS A 111 19.94 14.72 -6.57
N ARG A 112 20.94 15.39 -5.97
CA ARG A 112 22.34 14.94 -6.00
C ARG A 112 22.47 13.55 -5.37
N ILE A 113 21.99 13.38 -4.14
CA ILE A 113 22.02 12.08 -3.41
C ILE A 113 21.31 11.00 -4.22
N TYR A 114 20.13 11.31 -4.76
CA TYR A 114 19.38 10.44 -5.66
C TYR A 114 20.20 10.01 -6.88
N SER A 115 20.85 10.97 -7.55
CA SER A 115 21.63 10.73 -8.76
C SER A 115 22.86 9.86 -8.47
N ASP A 116 23.59 10.18 -7.40
CA ASP A 116 24.77 9.45 -6.94
C ASP A 116 24.38 8.02 -6.54
N TYR A 117 23.22 7.85 -5.89
CA TYR A 117 22.69 6.53 -5.52
C TYR A 117 22.39 5.69 -6.75
N VAL A 118 21.74 6.25 -7.78
CA VAL A 118 21.44 5.53 -9.04
C VAL A 118 22.74 5.06 -9.71
N GLU A 119 23.77 5.91 -9.76
CA GLU A 119 25.06 5.54 -10.34
C GLU A 119 25.75 4.39 -9.59
N ARG A 120 25.67 4.40 -8.25
CA ARG A 120 26.20 3.32 -7.41
C ARG A 120 25.41 2.03 -7.57
N LEU A 121 24.09 2.13 -7.66
CA LEU A 121 23.21 0.99 -7.86
C LEU A 121 23.56 0.24 -9.16
N ILE A 122 23.88 0.98 -10.23
CA ILE A 122 24.32 0.41 -11.52
C ILE A 122 25.65 -0.36 -11.39
N ARG A 123 26.54 0.08 -10.49
CA ARG A 123 27.87 -0.51 -10.27
C ARG A 123 27.93 -1.54 -9.13
N ARG A 124 26.80 -1.85 -8.49
CA ARG A 124 26.73 -2.64 -7.23
C ARG A 124 27.32 -4.05 -7.32
N ASN A 125 27.29 -4.67 -8.50
CA ASN A 125 27.77 -6.05 -8.67
C ASN A 125 29.26 -6.21 -8.35
N ASN A 126 30.02 -5.11 -8.31
CA ASN A 126 31.45 -5.12 -8.02
C ASN A 126 31.78 -4.91 -6.53
N ASN A 127 30.78 -4.66 -5.67
CA ASN A 127 31.03 -4.37 -4.25
C ASN A 127 29.82 -4.77 -3.37
N PRO A 128 29.89 -5.86 -2.59
CA PRO A 128 28.78 -6.30 -1.74
C PRO A 128 28.42 -5.31 -0.61
N ASN A 129 29.35 -4.42 -0.22
CA ASN A 129 29.16 -3.44 0.84
C ASN A 129 28.94 -2.03 0.27
N TRP A 130 28.53 -1.91 -0.99
CA TRP A 130 28.42 -0.62 -1.68
C TRP A 130 27.50 0.38 -0.96
N GLN A 131 26.48 -0.09 -0.22
CA GLN A 131 25.59 0.79 0.54
C GLN A 131 26.35 1.53 1.65
N GLU A 132 27.19 0.84 2.42
CA GLU A 132 27.99 1.46 3.48
C GLU A 132 28.97 2.47 2.90
N TYR A 133 29.66 2.12 1.82
CA TYR A 133 30.57 3.02 1.11
C TYR A 133 29.86 4.25 0.53
N PHE A 134 28.69 4.06 -0.10
CA PHE A 134 27.90 5.16 -0.63
C PHE A 134 27.58 6.18 0.46
N MET A 135 27.17 5.71 1.63
CA MET A 135 26.76 6.56 2.74
C MET A 135 27.94 7.32 3.35
N LEU A 136 29.07 6.63 3.54
CA LEU A 136 30.31 7.23 4.04
C LEU A 136 30.84 8.31 3.09
N GLU A 137 30.96 7.99 1.80
CA GLU A 137 31.54 8.89 0.80
C GLU A 137 30.64 10.12 0.54
N ASN A 138 29.32 9.93 0.53
CA ASN A 138 28.37 11.00 0.24
C ASN A 138 27.88 11.75 1.49
N LYS A 139 28.32 11.33 2.69
CA LYS A 139 27.86 11.83 3.99
C LYS A 139 26.33 11.79 4.12
N VAL A 140 25.72 10.73 3.60
CA VAL A 140 24.27 10.53 3.58
C VAL A 140 23.87 9.74 4.82
N THR A 141 22.77 10.13 5.48
CA THR A 141 22.20 9.38 6.60
C THR A 141 21.09 8.44 6.12
N PRO A 142 20.83 7.31 6.81
CA PRO A 142 19.76 6.40 6.40
C PRO A 142 18.39 7.09 6.37
N ALA A 143 18.19 8.09 7.24
CA ALA A 143 17.03 8.95 7.24
C ALA A 143 16.93 9.79 5.96
N ALA A 144 18.01 10.40 5.46
CA ALA A 144 17.98 11.14 4.21
C ALA A 144 17.59 10.25 3.02
N LEU A 145 18.08 9.00 2.99
CA LEU A 145 17.71 8.03 1.96
C LEU A 145 16.22 7.64 2.04
N HIS A 146 15.69 7.48 3.26
CA HIS A 146 14.25 7.29 3.50
C HIS A 146 13.41 8.46 2.97
N GLU A 147 13.83 9.69 3.27
CA GLU A 147 13.12 10.90 2.83
C GLU A 147 13.05 11.00 1.30
N ILE A 148 14.15 10.66 0.62
CA ILE A 148 14.20 10.62 -0.84
C ILE A 148 13.29 9.50 -1.37
N ALA A 149 13.34 8.30 -0.78
CA ALA A 149 12.48 7.20 -1.21
C ALA A 149 10.98 7.53 -1.05
N THR A 150 10.57 8.08 0.09
CA THR A 150 9.16 8.48 0.32
C THR A 150 8.71 9.63 -0.58
N LEU A 151 9.63 10.42 -1.14
CA LEU A 151 9.30 11.38 -2.21
C LEU A 151 8.78 10.63 -3.45
N PHE A 152 9.42 9.53 -3.85
CA PHE A 152 9.01 8.70 -5.00
C PHE A 152 7.64 8.06 -4.81
N GLU A 153 7.26 7.75 -3.56
CA GLU A 153 5.92 7.23 -3.26
C GLU A 153 4.82 8.24 -3.62
N SER A 154 5.11 9.53 -3.41
CA SER A 154 4.19 10.65 -3.64
C SER A 154 4.14 11.13 -5.10
N ILE A 155 4.94 10.54 -5.99
CA ILE A 155 4.98 10.93 -7.40
C ILE A 155 3.81 10.28 -8.13
N PRO A 156 2.84 11.07 -8.66
CA PRO A 156 1.86 10.53 -9.57
C PRO A 156 2.57 9.99 -10.82
N ASN A 157 2.13 8.83 -11.31
CA ASN A 157 2.62 8.23 -12.55
C ASN A 157 4.10 7.82 -12.50
N ARG A 158 4.60 7.43 -11.33
CA ARG A 158 5.95 6.85 -11.20
C ARG A 158 6.12 5.65 -12.13
N THR A 159 7.29 5.54 -12.75
CA THR A 159 7.62 4.38 -13.60
C THR A 159 7.90 3.14 -12.73
N ARG A 160 7.89 1.95 -13.34
CA ARG A 160 8.29 0.71 -12.65
C ARG A 160 9.74 0.77 -12.14
N SER A 161 10.63 1.42 -12.88
CA SER A 161 12.03 1.61 -12.49
C SER A 161 12.14 2.52 -11.27
N GLU A 162 11.39 3.62 -11.22
CA GLU A 162 11.34 4.52 -10.06
C GLU A 162 10.76 3.85 -8.83
N PHE A 163 9.71 3.04 -9.02
CA PHE A 163 9.14 2.25 -7.94
C PHE A 163 10.15 1.22 -7.39
N SER A 164 10.92 0.57 -8.28
CA SER A 164 11.99 -0.34 -7.86
C SER A 164 13.09 0.38 -7.10
N LEU A 165 13.51 1.54 -7.61
CA LEU A 165 14.53 2.37 -7.00
C LEU A 165 14.12 2.83 -5.60
N MET A 166 12.87 3.25 -5.43
CA MET A 166 12.30 3.58 -4.12
C MET A 166 12.45 2.42 -3.14
N LEU A 167 12.08 1.20 -3.54
CA LEU A 167 12.21 0.03 -2.68
C LEU A 167 13.66 -0.32 -2.38
N ASP A 168 14.56 -0.22 -3.37
CA ASP A 168 15.99 -0.44 -3.19
C ASP A 168 16.59 0.57 -2.19
N MET A 169 16.18 1.84 -2.25
CA MET A 169 16.61 2.89 -1.30
C MET A 169 16.12 2.58 0.11
N LEU A 170 14.86 2.18 0.28
CA LEU A 170 14.31 1.80 1.59
C LEU A 170 15.03 0.56 2.14
N ASN A 171 15.26 -0.46 1.32
CA ASN A 171 15.96 -1.68 1.73
C ASN A 171 17.43 -1.39 2.09
N SER A 172 18.09 -0.47 1.38
CA SER A 172 19.46 -0.03 1.71
C SER A 172 19.51 0.73 3.03
N ALA A 173 18.56 1.63 3.29
CA ALA A 173 18.45 2.28 4.60
C ALA A 173 18.13 1.28 5.73
N ALA A 174 17.29 0.27 5.45
CA ALA A 174 17.00 -0.81 6.39
C ALA A 174 18.22 -1.67 6.71
N ALA A 175 19.08 -1.95 5.72
CA ALA A 175 20.34 -2.67 5.92
C ALA A 175 21.29 -1.96 6.90
N LEU A 176 21.14 -0.64 7.04
CA LEU A 176 21.89 0.20 7.98
C LEU A 176 21.15 0.38 9.32
N GLY A 177 20.13 -0.46 9.60
CA GLY A 177 19.38 -0.44 10.85
C GLY A 177 18.31 0.64 10.96
N TYR A 178 17.95 1.32 9.86
CA TYR A 178 16.92 2.36 9.91
C TYR A 178 15.51 1.75 9.84
N GLY A 179 14.96 1.47 11.02
CA GLY A 179 13.65 0.84 11.21
C GLY A 179 12.49 1.44 10.39
N PRO A 180 12.30 2.77 10.32
CA PRO A 180 11.22 3.36 9.52
C PRO A 180 11.27 2.97 8.04
N SER A 181 12.48 2.85 7.45
CA SER A 181 12.61 2.37 6.07
C SER A 181 12.25 0.90 5.92
N ALA A 182 12.64 0.06 6.88
CA ALA A 182 12.29 -1.35 6.87
C ALA A 182 10.76 -1.52 6.92
N LEU A 183 10.10 -0.80 7.83
CA LEU A 183 8.65 -0.83 7.99
C LEU A 183 7.91 -0.33 6.74
N SER A 184 8.31 0.82 6.17
CA SER A 184 7.72 1.33 4.94
C SER A 184 7.92 0.38 3.75
N CYS A 185 9.15 -0.14 3.56
CA CYS A 185 9.44 -1.12 2.51
C CYS A 185 8.55 -2.36 2.64
N ALA A 186 8.46 -2.93 3.85
CA ALA A 186 7.66 -4.11 4.13
C ALA A 186 6.17 -3.86 3.88
N LYS A 187 5.62 -2.73 4.34
CA LYS A 187 4.22 -2.35 4.07
C LYS A 187 3.94 -2.31 2.57
N THR A 188 4.80 -1.64 1.81
CA THR A 188 4.66 -1.50 0.36
C THR A 188 4.68 -2.87 -0.33
N LEU A 189 5.66 -3.72 -0.01
CA LEU A 189 5.77 -5.07 -0.56
C LEU A 189 4.57 -5.96 -0.19
N LEU A 190 4.07 -5.86 1.05
CA LEU A 190 2.92 -6.64 1.52
C LEU A 190 1.59 -6.14 0.96
N LEU A 191 1.44 -4.87 0.56
CA LEU A 191 0.19 -4.34 0.01
C LEU A 191 0.10 -4.44 -1.51
N ILE A 192 1.23 -4.44 -2.22
CA ILE A 192 1.28 -4.47 -3.67
C ILE A 192 1.09 -5.92 -4.16
N HIS A 193 -0.16 -6.33 -4.25
CA HIS A 193 -0.54 -7.65 -4.71
C HIS A 193 -0.37 -7.79 -6.22
N ASN A 194 0.37 -8.80 -6.72
CA ASN A 194 0.41 -9.38 -8.08
C ASN A 194 0.53 -8.43 -9.30
N LYS A 195 0.43 -7.11 -9.13
CA LYS A 195 0.36 -6.11 -10.21
C LYS A 195 1.71 -5.81 -10.83
N HIS A 196 2.80 -6.12 -10.15
CA HIS A 196 4.15 -5.76 -10.58
C HIS A 196 5.09 -6.98 -10.75
N GLY A 197 4.54 -8.19 -10.72
CA GLY A 197 5.29 -9.44 -10.88
C GLY A 197 5.95 -9.96 -9.60
N LEU A 198 6.65 -11.09 -9.74
CA LEU A 198 7.17 -11.89 -8.62
C LEU A 198 8.25 -11.20 -7.78
N ARG A 199 9.02 -10.27 -8.38
CA ARG A 199 10.14 -9.57 -7.74
C ARG A 199 9.73 -8.76 -6.50
N TYR A 200 8.50 -8.25 -6.46
CA TYR A 200 8.01 -7.43 -5.33
C TYR A 200 7.30 -8.25 -4.26
N ASN A 201 7.62 -9.54 -4.17
CA ASN A 201 7.20 -10.39 -3.07
C ASN A 201 8.02 -10.05 -1.82
N TYR A 202 7.35 -9.77 -0.70
CA TYR A 202 8.00 -9.52 0.59
C TYR A 202 9.01 -10.61 0.99
N TRP A 203 8.80 -11.86 0.54
CA TRP A 203 9.66 -13.00 0.84
C TRP A 203 10.84 -13.20 -0.11
N ASP A 204 10.97 -12.37 -1.15
CA ASP A 204 12.09 -12.46 -2.09
C ASP A 204 13.46 -12.25 -1.39
N PRO A 205 14.50 -13.04 -1.66
CA PRO A 205 15.81 -12.90 -1.02
C PRO A 205 16.42 -11.49 -1.09
N GLY A 206 16.11 -10.71 -2.12
CA GLY A 206 16.57 -9.33 -2.28
C GLY A 206 16.13 -8.39 -1.16
N TRP A 207 15.05 -8.72 -0.44
CA TRP A 207 14.51 -7.92 0.67
C TRP A 207 14.93 -8.44 2.06
N LYS A 208 16.00 -9.25 2.14
CA LYS A 208 16.47 -9.84 3.42
C LYS A 208 16.76 -8.78 4.49
N SER A 209 17.35 -7.65 4.12
CA SER A 209 17.70 -6.57 5.07
C SER A 209 16.45 -5.95 5.69
N THR A 210 15.47 -5.58 4.85
CA THR A 210 14.14 -5.16 5.32
C THR A 210 13.51 -6.17 6.27
N ARG A 211 13.48 -7.47 5.91
CA ARG A 211 12.88 -8.50 6.77
C ARG A 211 13.59 -8.64 8.12
N THR A 212 14.92 -8.63 8.11
CA THR A 212 15.73 -8.78 9.32
C THR A 212 15.42 -7.66 10.33
N GLU A 213 15.36 -6.41 9.86
CA GLU A 213 15.04 -5.27 10.73
C GLU A 213 13.57 -5.27 11.16
N VAL A 214 12.64 -5.65 10.29
CA VAL A 214 11.22 -5.83 10.66
C VAL A 214 11.04 -6.89 11.75
N GLU A 215 11.68 -8.05 11.61
CA GLU A 215 11.59 -9.13 12.60
C GLU A 215 12.13 -8.70 13.96
N LYS A 216 13.22 -7.91 13.97
CA LYS A 216 13.74 -7.30 15.19
C LYS A 216 12.71 -6.37 15.83
N LEU A 217 12.12 -5.44 15.07
CA LEU A 217 11.11 -4.49 15.57
C LEU A 217 9.83 -5.19 16.06
N ILE A 218 9.41 -6.27 15.39
CA ILE A 218 8.27 -7.10 15.83
C ILE A 218 8.58 -7.79 17.17
N LYS A 219 9.81 -8.32 17.34
CA LYS A 219 10.24 -8.95 18.60
C LYS A 219 10.28 -7.94 19.75
N GLU A 220 10.69 -6.71 19.48
CA GLU A 220 10.66 -5.64 20.48
C GLU A 220 9.24 -5.31 20.94
N ASN A 221 8.24 -5.50 20.09
CA ASN A 221 6.82 -5.43 20.43
C ASN A 221 6.36 -4.10 21.07
N ARG A 222 7.04 -3.00 20.69
CA ARG A 222 6.75 -1.64 21.19
C ARG A 222 6.32 -0.67 20.09
N ASP A 223 6.56 -1.00 18.82
CA ASP A 223 6.22 -0.14 17.68
C ASP A 223 4.85 -0.55 17.08
N PRO A 224 3.85 0.35 17.06
CA PRO A 224 2.55 0.06 16.45
C PRO A 224 2.66 -0.26 14.95
N HIS A 225 3.59 0.37 14.21
CA HIS A 225 3.81 0.11 12.79
C HIS A 225 4.37 -1.31 12.58
N ALA A 226 5.28 -1.77 13.43
CA ALA A 226 5.77 -3.15 13.39
C ALA A 226 4.64 -4.16 13.64
N CYS A 227 3.74 -3.87 14.57
CA CYS A 227 2.55 -4.69 14.82
C CYS A 227 1.60 -4.73 13.60
N VAL A 228 1.43 -3.63 12.86
CA VAL A 228 0.70 -3.64 11.57
C VAL A 228 1.39 -4.55 10.56
N ILE A 229 2.72 -4.50 10.43
CA ILE A 229 3.46 -5.40 9.52
C ILE A 229 3.29 -6.86 9.93
N GLN A 230 3.35 -7.18 11.22
CA GLN A 230 3.08 -8.52 11.71
C GLN A 230 1.67 -9.00 11.33
N GLY A 231 0.66 -8.13 11.50
CA GLY A 231 -0.71 -8.43 11.07
C GLY A 231 -0.81 -8.67 9.57
N LEU A 232 -0.13 -7.86 8.76
CA LEU A 232 -0.07 -8.03 7.30
C LEU A 232 0.65 -9.32 6.89
N ILE A 233 1.71 -9.73 7.59
CA ILE A 233 2.39 -11.01 7.35
C ILE A 233 1.40 -12.16 7.54
N TYR A 234 0.71 -12.24 8.69
CA TYR A 234 -0.28 -13.29 8.94
C TYR A 234 -1.44 -13.24 7.95
N TYR A 235 -1.93 -12.04 7.63
CA TYR A 235 -2.97 -11.83 6.61
C TYR A 235 -2.56 -12.37 5.23
N ARG A 236 -1.25 -12.37 4.92
CA ARG A 236 -0.71 -12.83 3.63
C ARG A 236 -0.34 -14.31 3.60
N THR A 237 -0.02 -14.92 4.73
CA THR A 237 0.46 -16.31 4.79
C THR A 237 -0.66 -17.35 4.66
N GLY A 238 -1.92 -16.98 4.85
CA GLY A 238 -3.04 -17.89 4.64
C GLY A 238 -4.39 -17.32 5.05
N ASP A 239 -5.45 -17.94 4.52
CA ASP A 239 -6.85 -17.63 4.85
C ASP A 239 -7.43 -18.59 5.91
N ASP A 240 -6.58 -19.39 6.57
CA ASP A 240 -7.02 -20.23 7.68
C ASP A 240 -7.40 -19.40 8.91
N GLU A 241 -8.28 -19.98 9.74
CA GLU A 241 -8.80 -19.32 10.95
C GLU A 241 -7.68 -18.93 11.92
N LEU A 242 -6.63 -19.75 12.06
CA LEU A 242 -5.51 -19.48 12.97
C LEU A 242 -4.71 -18.24 12.52
N ASN A 243 -4.36 -18.14 11.23
CA ASN A 243 -3.70 -16.95 10.70
C ASN A 243 -4.59 -15.71 10.75
N THR A 244 -5.90 -15.87 10.53
CA THR A 244 -6.89 -14.78 10.68
C THR A 244 -6.90 -14.22 12.11
N LEU A 245 -6.96 -15.10 13.12
CA LEU A 245 -6.92 -14.72 14.53
C LEU A 245 -5.58 -14.08 14.93
N ARG A 246 -4.46 -14.62 14.44
CA ARG A 246 -3.12 -14.05 14.67
C ARG A 246 -2.98 -12.65 14.07
N ALA A 247 -3.48 -12.46 12.85
CA ALA A 247 -3.49 -11.16 12.19
C ALA A 247 -4.31 -10.14 13.00
N LEU A 248 -5.53 -10.51 13.42
CA LEU A 248 -6.37 -9.66 14.27
C LEU A 248 -5.69 -9.31 15.60
N ALA A 249 -5.04 -10.27 16.26
CA ALA A 249 -4.33 -10.02 17.51
C ALA A 249 -3.19 -8.99 17.33
N ALA A 250 -2.42 -9.10 16.24
CA ALA A 250 -1.37 -8.14 15.92
C ALA A 250 -1.94 -6.75 15.61
N PHE A 251 -3.03 -6.66 14.85
CA PHE A 251 -3.70 -5.39 14.57
C PHE A 251 -4.30 -4.75 15.83
N LYS A 252 -4.97 -5.51 16.71
CA LYS A 252 -5.46 -4.99 18.00
C LYS A 252 -4.33 -4.46 18.87
N ARG A 253 -3.16 -5.10 18.84
CA ARG A 253 -1.96 -4.60 19.52
C ARG A 253 -1.46 -3.30 18.93
N ALA A 254 -1.41 -3.19 17.59
CA ALA A 254 -1.07 -1.95 16.92
C ALA A 254 -2.01 -0.81 17.31
N GLU A 255 -3.32 -1.07 17.36
CA GLU A 255 -4.32 -0.12 17.83
C GLU A 255 -4.03 0.36 19.25
N LEU A 256 -3.80 -0.56 20.19
CA LEU A 256 -3.48 -0.23 21.58
C LEU A 256 -2.23 0.66 21.67
N LEU A 257 -1.13 0.25 21.03
CA LEU A 257 0.13 0.99 21.04
C LEU A 257 0.01 2.36 20.32
N SER A 258 -0.87 2.48 19.33
CA SER A 258 -1.07 3.74 18.60
C SER A 258 -1.75 4.84 19.42
N ARG A 259 -2.45 4.49 20.52
CA ARG A 259 -3.13 5.49 21.37
C ARG A 259 -2.15 6.41 22.10
N ASP A 260 -1.00 5.86 22.47
CA ASP A 260 0.07 6.58 23.17
C ASP A 260 1.14 7.12 22.21
N ALA A 261 1.07 6.75 20.92
CA ALA A 261 2.01 7.19 19.93
C ALA A 261 1.69 8.63 19.51
N ALA A 262 2.66 9.54 19.70
CA ALA A 262 2.52 10.93 19.29
C ALA A 262 2.16 11.08 17.79
N LYS A 263 2.55 10.12 16.95
CA LYS A 263 2.24 10.05 15.52
C LYS A 263 2.12 8.59 15.08
N PHE A 264 0.91 8.17 14.68
CA PHE A 264 0.67 6.91 13.99
C PHE A 264 -0.15 7.18 12.72
N GLU A 265 0.37 6.77 11.57
CA GLU A 265 -0.18 7.20 10.27
C GLU A 265 -0.86 6.07 9.51
N TRP A 266 -0.83 4.85 10.03
CA TRP A 266 -1.29 3.66 9.31
C TRP A 266 -2.70 3.20 9.70
N HIS A 267 -3.52 4.12 10.20
CA HIS A 267 -4.92 3.88 10.55
C HIS A 267 -5.71 3.24 9.40
N GLU A 268 -5.59 3.78 8.18
CA GLU A 268 -6.26 3.22 7.00
C GLU A 268 -5.93 1.74 6.80
N THR A 269 -4.65 1.38 6.83
CA THR A 269 -4.21 -0.01 6.64
C THR A 269 -4.66 -0.90 7.79
N LEU A 270 -4.52 -0.43 9.02
CA LEU A 270 -4.90 -1.13 10.24
C LEU A 270 -6.39 -1.52 10.22
N TYR A 271 -7.27 -0.54 10.13
CA TYR A 271 -8.71 -0.77 10.28
C TYR A 271 -9.32 -1.42 9.03
N THR A 272 -8.80 -1.14 7.83
CA THR A 272 -9.23 -1.84 6.61
C THR A 272 -9.00 -3.34 6.73
N ARG A 273 -7.82 -3.74 7.21
CA ARG A 273 -7.47 -5.16 7.35
C ARG A 273 -8.18 -5.82 8.53
N GLN A 274 -8.41 -5.10 9.63
CA GLN A 274 -9.27 -5.61 10.69
C GLN A 274 -10.67 -5.92 10.19
N ALA A 275 -11.30 -5.02 9.43
CA ALA A 275 -12.63 -5.29 8.87
C ALA A 275 -12.62 -6.48 7.91
N ASP A 276 -11.64 -6.57 7.00
CA ASP A 276 -11.50 -7.72 6.09
C ASP A 276 -11.42 -9.05 6.89
N LEU A 277 -10.68 -9.05 8.00
CA LEU A 277 -10.52 -10.23 8.85
C LEU A 277 -11.79 -10.57 9.65
N TYR A 278 -12.50 -9.57 10.16
CA TYR A 278 -13.79 -9.80 10.84
C TYR A 278 -14.84 -10.34 9.88
N GLN A 279 -14.90 -9.85 8.64
CA GLN A 279 -15.79 -10.40 7.61
C GLN A 279 -15.45 -11.86 7.28
N ARG A 280 -14.16 -12.22 7.23
CA ARG A 280 -13.74 -13.63 7.06
C ARG A 280 -14.23 -14.54 8.19
N LEU A 281 -14.33 -14.00 9.41
CA LEU A 281 -14.87 -14.71 10.57
C LEU A 281 -16.41 -14.67 10.65
N GLY A 282 -17.08 -13.95 9.75
CA GLY A 282 -18.53 -13.73 9.79
C GLY A 282 -18.99 -12.76 10.89
N ASP A 283 -18.08 -11.97 11.46
CA ASP A 283 -18.39 -10.95 12.48
C ASP A 283 -18.59 -9.58 11.82
N GLU A 284 -19.76 -9.40 11.20
CA GLU A 284 -20.10 -8.16 10.46
C GLU A 284 -20.14 -6.94 11.39
N ASP A 285 -20.59 -7.09 12.63
CA ASP A 285 -20.65 -5.97 13.60
C ASP A 285 -19.25 -5.45 13.95
N ALA A 286 -18.29 -6.35 14.20
CA ALA A 286 -16.91 -5.95 14.43
C ALA A 286 -16.25 -5.34 13.18
N ALA A 287 -16.59 -5.85 11.99
CA ALA A 287 -16.14 -5.28 10.74
C ALA A 287 -16.64 -3.84 10.54
N VAL A 288 -17.92 -3.59 10.83
CA VAL A 288 -18.48 -2.24 10.78
C VAL A 288 -17.82 -1.33 11.81
N LYS A 289 -17.65 -1.77 13.06
CA LYS A 289 -16.96 -0.96 14.09
C LYS A 289 -15.54 -0.56 13.68
N ALA A 290 -14.80 -1.44 12.99
CA ALA A 290 -13.50 -1.10 12.44
C ALA A 290 -13.59 -0.03 11.34
N MET A 291 -14.60 -0.09 10.47
CA MET A 291 -14.83 0.95 9.45
C MET A 291 -15.35 2.27 10.03
N GLU A 292 -16.14 2.25 11.10
CA GLU A 292 -16.55 3.45 11.85
C GLU A 292 -15.34 4.22 12.37
N LYS A 293 -14.29 3.53 12.84
CA LYS A 293 -13.02 4.19 13.18
C LYS A 293 -12.44 4.97 12.01
N LEU A 294 -12.44 4.43 10.79
CA LEU A 294 -11.96 5.18 9.62
C LEU A 294 -12.82 6.41 9.31
N VAL A 295 -14.13 6.33 9.54
CA VAL A 295 -15.03 7.47 9.38
C VAL A 295 -14.75 8.56 10.43
N ASP A 296 -14.45 8.19 11.67
CA ASP A 296 -14.05 9.15 12.73
C ASP A 296 -12.83 9.99 12.32
N TRP A 297 -11.91 9.38 11.56
CA TRP A 297 -10.71 10.02 11.02
C TRP A 297 -10.92 10.67 9.64
N ASP A 298 -12.16 10.73 9.16
CA ASP A 298 -12.54 11.29 7.85
C ASP A 298 -11.92 10.58 6.64
N TYR A 299 -11.58 9.29 6.76
CA TYR A 299 -11.04 8.52 5.63
C TYR A 299 -12.12 8.22 4.59
N ALA A 300 -11.84 8.56 3.33
CA ALA A 300 -12.75 8.34 2.20
C ALA A 300 -13.13 6.85 2.02
N LEU A 301 -12.16 5.95 2.19
CA LEU A 301 -12.36 4.50 2.12
C LEU A 301 -13.33 4.00 3.20
N GLY A 302 -13.23 4.54 4.43
CA GLY A 302 -14.13 4.18 5.54
C GLY A 302 -15.58 4.53 5.22
N HIS A 303 -15.81 5.76 4.75
CA HIS A 303 -17.12 6.24 4.33
C HIS A 303 -17.71 5.36 3.23
N TYR A 304 -16.92 5.07 2.19
CA TYR A 304 -17.36 4.20 1.10
C TYR A 304 -17.72 2.79 1.60
N ARG A 305 -16.86 2.17 2.41
CA ARG A 305 -17.10 0.80 2.89
C ARG A 305 -18.31 0.72 3.81
N LEU A 306 -18.51 1.67 4.73
CA LEU A 306 -19.73 1.70 5.55
C LEU A 306 -21.00 1.80 4.70
N ALA A 307 -20.99 2.67 3.68
CA ALA A 307 -22.12 2.80 2.77
C ALA A 307 -22.44 1.51 1.99
N MET A 308 -21.42 0.69 1.72
CA MET A 308 -21.59 -0.61 1.07
C MET A 308 -22.01 -1.71 2.05
N MET A 309 -21.53 -1.68 3.29
CA MET A 309 -21.87 -2.67 4.33
C MET A 309 -23.27 -2.46 4.91
N ARG A 310 -23.78 -1.21 4.92
CA ARG A 310 -25.10 -0.87 5.45
C ARG A 310 -25.94 -0.14 4.38
N PRO A 311 -26.47 -0.84 3.36
CA PRO A 311 -27.19 -0.25 2.24
C PRO A 311 -28.49 0.48 2.63
N ASP A 312 -29.07 0.12 3.77
CA ASP A 312 -30.34 0.66 4.28
C ASP A 312 -30.16 1.69 5.40
N HIS A 313 -28.90 2.03 5.75
CA HIS A 313 -28.64 3.00 6.82
C HIS A 313 -29.04 4.42 6.38
N PRO A 314 -29.70 5.22 7.25
CA PRO A 314 -30.14 6.57 6.90
C PRO A 314 -28.99 7.50 6.47
N GLU A 315 -27.78 7.28 7.00
CA GLU A 315 -26.60 8.08 6.63
C GLU A 315 -25.88 7.61 5.36
N ARG A 316 -26.33 6.53 4.71
CA ARG A 316 -25.63 5.98 3.53
C ARG A 316 -25.36 7.03 2.47
N TYR A 317 -26.34 7.88 2.18
CA TYR A 317 -26.19 8.98 1.23
C TYR A 317 -25.04 9.91 1.62
N ILE A 318 -25.00 10.34 2.89
CA ILE A 318 -23.96 11.25 3.41
C ILE A 318 -22.58 10.61 3.29
N TRP A 319 -22.45 9.32 3.62
CA TRP A 319 -21.18 8.61 3.49
C TRP A 319 -20.72 8.51 2.03
N LEU A 320 -21.62 8.19 1.10
CA LEU A 320 -21.29 8.17 -0.33
C LEU A 320 -20.85 9.54 -0.84
N VAL A 321 -21.55 10.61 -0.45
CA VAL A 321 -21.17 12.00 -0.80
C VAL A 321 -19.78 12.33 -0.28
N LYS A 322 -19.50 12.07 1.01
CA LYS A 322 -18.18 12.35 1.62
C LYS A 322 -17.06 11.55 0.95
N ALA A 323 -17.29 10.27 0.64
CA ALA A 323 -16.32 9.44 -0.07
C ALA A 323 -16.04 9.98 -1.48
N ALA A 324 -17.09 10.31 -2.25
CA ALA A 324 -16.97 10.85 -3.60
C ALA A 324 -16.28 12.23 -3.62
N MET A 325 -16.66 13.14 -2.71
CA MET A 325 -16.04 14.46 -2.56
C MET A 325 -14.58 14.38 -2.12
N SER A 326 -14.21 13.35 -1.35
CA SER A 326 -12.83 13.06 -0.98
C SER A 326 -12.02 12.40 -2.11
N GLY A 327 -12.63 12.22 -3.29
CA GLY A 327 -11.99 11.70 -4.49
C GLY A 327 -11.92 10.18 -4.56
N TRP A 328 -12.76 9.45 -3.81
CA TRP A 328 -12.84 7.99 -3.92
C TRP A 328 -13.70 7.58 -5.13
N PRO A 329 -13.11 7.12 -6.25
CA PRO A 329 -13.84 7.01 -7.52
C PRO A 329 -14.98 5.98 -7.45
N LYS A 330 -14.78 4.90 -6.69
CA LYS A 330 -15.77 3.82 -6.54
C LYS A 330 -17.05 4.25 -5.82
N ALA A 331 -17.07 5.42 -5.18
CA ALA A 331 -18.26 5.94 -4.51
C ALA A 331 -19.21 6.67 -5.47
N VAL A 332 -18.73 7.15 -6.62
CA VAL A 332 -19.51 8.03 -7.52
C VAL A 332 -20.69 7.29 -8.15
N GLU A 333 -20.48 6.09 -8.67
CA GLU A 333 -21.55 5.28 -9.27
C GLU A 333 -22.63 4.88 -8.25
N PRO A 334 -22.33 4.31 -7.07
CA PRO A 334 -23.34 4.05 -6.05
C PRO A 334 -24.10 5.30 -5.61
N LEU A 335 -23.44 6.46 -5.55
CA LEU A 335 -24.07 7.74 -5.23
C LEU A 335 -25.05 8.20 -6.31
N MET A 336 -24.67 8.10 -7.58
CA MET A 336 -25.54 8.35 -8.73
C MET A 336 -26.78 7.45 -8.68
N LEU A 337 -26.59 6.14 -8.48
CA LEU A 337 -27.69 5.17 -8.39
C LEU A 337 -28.64 5.49 -7.21
N HIS A 338 -28.09 5.90 -6.07
CA HIS A 338 -28.91 6.35 -4.93
C HIS A 338 -29.78 7.56 -5.30
N CYS A 339 -29.22 8.56 -5.99
CA CYS A 339 -29.97 9.73 -6.44
C CYS A 339 -31.09 9.36 -7.43
N LEU A 340 -30.85 8.42 -8.35
CA LEU A 340 -31.89 7.92 -9.26
C LEU A 340 -33.02 7.21 -8.50
N SER A 341 -32.67 6.37 -7.52
CA SER A 341 -33.65 5.67 -6.67
C SER A 341 -34.53 6.65 -5.89
N GLU A 342 -33.93 7.66 -5.25
CA GLU A 342 -34.67 8.69 -4.51
C GLU A 342 -35.56 9.53 -5.43
N SER A 343 -35.10 9.86 -6.64
CA SER A 343 -35.93 10.52 -7.64
C SER A 343 -37.20 9.72 -7.96
N GLN A 344 -37.07 8.41 -8.20
CA GLN A 344 -38.20 7.54 -8.50
C GLN A 344 -39.16 7.46 -7.31
N ARG A 345 -38.63 7.32 -6.09
CA ARG A 345 -39.41 7.20 -4.85
C ARG A 345 -40.29 8.42 -4.60
N VAL A 346 -39.79 9.63 -4.84
CA VAL A 346 -40.52 10.87 -4.55
C VAL A 346 -41.29 11.45 -5.74
N ALA A 347 -41.18 10.85 -6.93
CA ALA A 347 -41.73 11.39 -8.17
C ALA A 347 -43.24 11.70 -8.13
N ALA A 348 -44.03 10.82 -7.50
CA ALA A 348 -45.48 10.99 -7.42
C ALA A 348 -45.89 12.05 -6.38
N ALA A 349 -45.17 12.14 -5.25
CA ALA A 349 -45.53 13.00 -4.13
C ALA A 349 -44.92 14.41 -4.24
N ASN A 350 -43.71 14.53 -4.80
CA ASN A 350 -42.99 15.80 -4.93
C ASN A 350 -42.14 15.81 -6.23
N PRO A 351 -42.74 16.21 -7.37
CA PRO A 351 -42.07 16.24 -8.66
C PRO A 351 -40.85 17.18 -8.71
N GLN A 352 -40.86 18.28 -7.95
CA GLN A 352 -39.75 19.23 -7.90
C GLN A 352 -38.51 18.61 -7.23
N LEU A 353 -38.71 17.98 -6.07
CA LEU A 353 -37.64 17.26 -5.38
C LEU A 353 -37.13 16.08 -6.24
N ALA A 354 -38.03 15.37 -6.94
CA ALA A 354 -37.63 14.30 -7.85
C ALA A 354 -36.73 14.81 -8.99
N ALA A 355 -37.00 16.02 -9.51
CA ALA A 355 -36.18 16.66 -10.53
C ALA A 355 -34.81 17.10 -9.98
N GLU A 356 -34.73 17.56 -8.72
CA GLU A 356 -33.45 17.82 -8.05
C GLU A 356 -32.58 16.57 -7.93
N TRP A 357 -33.15 15.46 -7.51
CA TRP A 357 -32.44 14.19 -7.44
C TRP A 357 -31.91 13.71 -8.80
N ARG A 358 -32.68 13.90 -9.90
CA ARG A 358 -32.19 13.59 -11.26
C ARG A 358 -31.02 14.47 -11.66
N ARG A 359 -31.10 15.78 -11.40
CA ARG A 359 -29.98 16.70 -11.67
C ARG A 359 -28.72 16.28 -10.91
N ASN A 360 -28.86 15.90 -9.64
CA ASN A 360 -27.74 15.37 -8.86
C ASN A 360 -27.18 14.08 -9.48
N ALA A 361 -28.04 13.13 -9.88
CA ALA A 361 -27.60 11.92 -10.56
C ALA A 361 -26.84 12.22 -11.86
N GLU A 362 -27.32 13.16 -12.68
CA GLU A 362 -26.66 13.60 -13.91
C GLU A 362 -25.30 14.27 -13.64
N GLU A 363 -25.19 15.08 -12.57
CA GLU A 363 -23.92 15.67 -12.14
C GLU A 363 -22.91 14.60 -11.72
N TRP A 364 -23.31 13.65 -10.87
CA TRP A 364 -22.44 12.53 -10.46
C TRP A 364 -22.10 11.61 -11.63
N GLY A 365 -23.04 11.35 -12.54
CA GLY A 365 -22.80 10.57 -13.75
C GLY A 365 -21.75 11.20 -14.68
N ARG A 366 -21.80 12.52 -14.86
CA ARG A 366 -20.75 13.27 -15.59
C ARG A 366 -19.39 13.16 -14.91
N LEU A 367 -19.35 13.23 -13.58
CA LEU A 367 -18.10 13.07 -12.83
C LEU A 367 -17.53 11.65 -12.95
N ASP A 368 -18.38 10.63 -12.86
CA ASP A 368 -17.98 9.22 -13.03
C ASP A 368 -17.38 8.98 -14.42
N GLN A 369 -18.05 9.47 -15.46
CA GLN A 369 -17.54 9.40 -16.84
C GLN A 369 -16.18 10.10 -16.98
N HIS A 370 -16.04 11.30 -16.41
CA HIS A 370 -14.77 12.03 -16.43
C HIS A 370 -13.67 11.28 -15.68
N MET A 371 -13.96 10.67 -14.52
CA MET A 371 -13.00 9.87 -13.77
C MET A 371 -12.57 8.61 -14.55
N LYS A 372 -13.53 7.89 -15.14
CA LYS A 372 -13.28 6.71 -15.99
C LYS A 372 -12.47 7.08 -17.23
N GLU A 373 -12.79 8.19 -17.89
CA GLU A 373 -12.03 8.68 -19.04
C GLU A 373 -10.60 9.07 -18.65
N ARG A 374 -10.42 9.73 -17.50
CA ARG A 374 -9.08 10.08 -16.98
C ARG A 374 -8.28 8.81 -16.69
N GLU A 375 -8.88 7.81 -16.06
CA GLU A 375 -8.24 6.52 -15.80
C GLU A 375 -7.89 5.79 -17.11
N ARG A 376 -8.79 5.78 -18.09
CA ARG A 376 -8.53 5.21 -19.42
C ARG A 376 -7.37 5.90 -20.13
N LYS A 377 -7.41 7.24 -20.25
CA LYS A 377 -6.31 8.03 -20.84
C LYS A 377 -4.98 7.79 -20.13
N TRP A 378 -5.04 7.64 -18.80
CA TRP A 378 -3.86 7.34 -18.00
C TRP A 378 -3.28 5.95 -18.28
N VAL A 379 -4.13 4.93 -18.41
CA VAL A 379 -3.70 3.58 -18.81
C VAL A 379 -3.11 3.60 -20.22
N GLU A 380 -3.78 4.26 -21.18
CA GLU A 380 -3.30 4.41 -22.55
C GLU A 380 -1.93 5.13 -22.62
N GLU A 381 -1.76 6.23 -21.87
CA GLU A 381 -0.49 6.96 -21.79
C GLU A 381 0.62 6.10 -21.18
N ARG A 382 0.30 5.32 -20.14
CA ARG A 382 1.25 4.39 -19.52
C ARG A 382 1.70 3.33 -20.51
N GLU A 383 0.76 2.71 -21.23
CA GLU A 383 1.04 1.69 -22.23
C GLU A 383 1.86 2.24 -23.40
N ARG A 384 1.52 3.43 -23.92
CA ARG A 384 2.32 4.12 -24.95
C ARG A 384 3.74 4.38 -24.48
N ARG A 385 3.92 4.85 -23.23
CA ARG A 385 5.25 5.10 -22.66
C ARG A 385 6.06 3.82 -22.51
N GLU A 386 5.43 2.76 -22.02
CA GLU A 386 6.05 1.43 -21.91
C GLU A 386 6.45 0.89 -23.29
N GLU A 387 5.63 1.07 -24.32
CA GLU A 387 5.94 0.67 -25.69
C GLU A 387 7.07 1.50 -26.31
N MET A 388 7.10 2.82 -26.11
CA MET A 388 8.22 3.67 -26.56
C MET A 388 9.54 3.26 -25.92
N ILE A 389 9.53 2.97 -24.62
CA ILE A 389 10.72 2.48 -23.91
C ILE A 389 11.16 1.12 -24.48
N ARG A 390 10.21 0.21 -24.74
CA ARG A 390 10.49 -1.09 -25.35
C ARG A 390 11.16 -0.94 -26.72
N LYS A 391 10.59 -0.14 -27.63
CA LYS A 391 11.15 0.12 -28.98
C LYS A 391 12.54 0.72 -28.91
N ARG A 392 12.75 1.73 -28.05
CA ARG A 392 14.07 2.35 -27.84
C ARG A 392 15.11 1.33 -27.36
N ASN A 393 14.73 0.40 -26.50
CA ASN A 393 15.62 -0.66 -26.03
C ASN A 393 15.94 -1.69 -27.13
N GLU A 394 14.96 -2.01 -27.99
CA GLU A 394 15.16 -2.89 -29.16
C GLU A 394 16.14 -2.25 -30.16
N GLU A 395 15.94 -0.98 -30.52
CA GLU A 395 16.86 -0.22 -31.39
C GLU A 395 18.28 -0.15 -30.83
N GLN A 396 18.44 0.10 -29.53
CA GLN A 396 19.75 0.10 -28.87
C GLN A 396 20.41 -1.27 -28.80
N ALA A 397 19.62 -2.35 -28.78
CA ALA A 397 20.14 -3.71 -28.82
C ALA A 397 20.58 -4.10 -30.24
N GLU A 398 19.88 -3.63 -31.26
CA GLU A 398 20.26 -3.80 -32.67
C GLU A 398 21.51 -3.01 -33.03
N SER A 399 21.65 -1.76 -32.56
CA SER A 399 22.84 -0.94 -32.83
C SER A 399 24.14 -1.46 -32.20
N LYS A 400 24.05 -2.44 -31.29
CA LYS A 400 25.19 -3.07 -30.61
C LYS A 400 25.60 -4.41 -31.23
N LYS A 401 24.82 -4.92 -32.19
CA LYS A 401 25.19 -6.08 -33.01
C LYS A 401 25.95 -5.61 -34.22
#